data_AF-A0A1G0FQZ4-F1
#
_entry.id   AF-A0A1G0FQZ4-F1
#
_cell.length_a   1.000
_cell.length_b   1.000
_cell.length_c   1.000
_cell.angle_alpha   90.00
_cell.angle_beta   90.00
_cell.angle_gamma   90.00
#
_symmetry.space_group_name_H-M   'P 1'
#
loop_
_entity.id
_entity.type
_entity.pdbx_description
1 polymer ?
#
loop_
_entity_poly.entity_id
_entity_poly.type
_entity_poly.pdbx_seq_one_letter_code
_entity_poly.pdbx_strand_id
1 'polypeptide(L)'
;MGSAERLAAFQTAYERLLEALNRVPPNHFGEMMETAAPRAILAQLIVSHRVCRQTCESLRAGQTPPGFVASEPGAEEMGRLGSLDRTGLLEEARATKEDLLRSLSGLEAGEWTADRGVRHPEGGPATIRRELESLSRRYLDATDEILLWLEPRTT
;
A
#
# COMPACT_ATOMS: atom_id res chain seq x y z
N MET A 1 -8.31 19.71 -2.85
CA MET A 1 -7.15 19.07 -2.21
C MET A 1 -5.90 19.29 -3.07
N GLY A 2 -4.83 19.86 -2.52
CA GLY A 2 -3.54 20.08 -3.19
C GLY A 2 -2.67 18.81 -3.24
N SER A 3 -1.57 18.83 -3.99
CA SER A 3 -0.62 17.69 -4.06
C SER A 3 -0.04 17.35 -2.69
N ALA A 4 0.36 18.38 -1.92
CA ALA A 4 0.89 18.21 -0.57
C ALA A 4 -0.11 17.56 0.40
N GLU A 5 -1.38 17.98 0.34
CA GLU A 5 -2.44 17.43 1.19
C GLU A 5 -2.70 15.94 0.88
N ARG A 6 -2.62 15.53 -0.39
CA ARG A 6 -2.74 14.11 -0.78
C ARG A 6 -1.63 13.26 -0.19
N LEU A 7 -0.39 13.73 -0.32
CA LEU A 7 0.78 13.03 0.21
C LEU A 7 0.73 12.96 1.74
N ALA A 8 0.29 14.02 2.41
CA ALA A 8 0.11 14.04 3.86
C ALA A 8 -0.98 13.06 4.32
N ALA A 9 -2.11 12.98 3.61
CA ALA A 9 -3.19 12.03 3.92
C ALA A 9 -2.72 10.58 3.76
N PHE A 10 -2.01 10.27 2.67
CA PHE A 10 -1.40 8.96 2.45
C PHE A 10 -0.40 8.60 3.55
N GLN A 11 0.47 9.53 3.93
CA GLN A 11 1.43 9.32 5.01
C GLN A 11 0.74 9.08 6.35
N THR A 12 -0.32 9.82 6.65
CA THR A 12 -1.11 9.64 7.87
C THR A 12 -1.74 8.24 7.93
N ALA A 13 -2.28 7.74 6.81
CA ALA A 13 -2.83 6.39 6.74
C ALA A 13 -1.75 5.31 6.97
N TYR A 14 -0.56 5.50 6.41
CA TYR A 14 0.59 4.61 6.64
C TYR A 14 1.04 4.60 8.10
N GLU A 15 1.13 5.77 8.73
CA GLU A 15 1.52 5.91 10.13
C GLU A 15 0.53 5.23 11.08
N ARG A 16 -0.77 5.34 10.82
CA ARG A 16 -1.81 4.61 11.57
C ARG A 16 -1.66 3.09 11.50
N LEU A 17 -1.35 2.57 10.30
CA LEU A 17 -1.09 1.13 10.14
C LEU A 17 0.15 0.70 10.93
N LEU A 18 1.24 1.47 10.86
CA LEU A 18 2.44 1.16 11.64
C LEU A 18 2.19 1.19 13.15
N GLU A 19 1.38 2.14 13.63
CA GLU A 19 0.97 2.18 15.04
C GLU A 19 0.20 0.92 15.44
N ALA A 20 -0.77 0.50 14.64
CA ALA A 20 -1.51 -0.74 14.87
C ALA A 20 -0.60 -1.98 14.86
N LEU A 21 0.29 -2.11 13.87
CA LEU A 21 1.29 -3.18 13.81
C LEU A 21 2.22 -3.16 15.03
N ASN A 22 2.58 -1.98 15.52
CA ASN A 22 3.41 -1.82 16.71
C ASN A 22 2.75 -2.33 18.00
N ARG A 23 1.41 -2.33 18.06
CA ARG A 23 0.66 -2.90 19.17
C ARG A 23 0.58 -4.43 19.13
N VAL A 24 0.87 -5.06 17.99
CA VAL A 24 0.87 -6.52 17.88
C VAL A 24 2.02 -7.14 18.69
N PRO A 25 1.75 -8.06 19.63
CA PRO A 25 2.78 -8.78 20.35
C PRO A 25 3.73 -9.54 19.40
N PRO A 26 5.05 -9.63 19.69
CA PRO A 26 5.99 -10.30 18.80
C PRO A 26 5.64 -11.75 18.47
N ASN A 27 5.11 -12.50 19.44
CA ASN A 27 4.66 -13.88 19.28
C ASN A 27 3.42 -14.02 18.37
N HIS A 28 2.63 -12.95 18.23
CA HIS A 28 1.41 -12.91 17.44
C HIS A 28 1.64 -12.40 16.01
N PHE A 29 2.85 -11.92 15.68
CA PHE A 29 3.10 -11.28 14.38
C PHE A 29 2.92 -12.22 13.17
N GLY A 30 3.09 -13.53 13.38
CA GLY A 30 2.85 -14.56 12.37
C GLY A 30 1.50 -15.28 12.48
N GLU A 31 0.66 -14.91 13.44
CA GLU A 31 -0.63 -15.57 13.65
C GLU A 31 -1.67 -15.07 12.64
N MET A 32 -2.50 -15.99 12.16
CA MET A 32 -3.55 -15.68 11.19
C MET A 32 -4.68 -14.89 11.86
N MET A 33 -5.04 -13.74 11.29
CA MET A 33 -6.25 -13.00 11.64
C MET A 33 -7.41 -13.47 10.76
N GLU A 34 -8.37 -12.60 10.43
CA GLU A 34 -9.48 -12.96 9.54
C GLU A 34 -9.00 -13.11 8.09
N THR A 35 -8.22 -12.14 7.59
CA THR A 35 -7.80 -12.11 6.19
C THR A 35 -6.35 -12.53 6.00
N ALA A 36 -5.47 -12.16 6.93
CA ALA A 36 -4.03 -12.42 6.82
C ALA A 36 -3.33 -12.29 8.18
N ALA A 37 -2.13 -12.85 8.30
CA ALA A 37 -1.26 -12.55 9.44
C ALA A 37 -0.67 -11.13 9.34
N PRO A 38 -0.37 -10.43 10.45
CA PRO A 38 0.26 -9.11 10.44
C PRO A 38 1.55 -9.05 9.60
N ARG A 39 2.36 -10.11 9.65
CA ARG A 39 3.54 -10.28 8.79
C ARG A 39 3.20 -10.27 7.30
N ALA A 40 2.15 -10.99 6.91
CA ALA A 40 1.71 -11.10 5.52
C ALA A 40 1.13 -9.77 5.02
N ILE A 41 0.37 -9.05 5.86
CA ILE A 41 -0.10 -7.69 5.57
C ILE A 41 1.08 -6.76 5.26
N LEU A 42 2.11 -6.77 6.12
CA LEU A 42 3.28 -5.92 5.91
C LEU A 42 4.05 -6.27 4.63
N ALA A 43 4.17 -7.56 4.31
CA ALA A 43 4.76 -8.00 3.04
C ALA A 43 3.93 -7.55 1.81
N GLN A 44 2.61 -7.72 1.84
CA GLN A 44 1.71 -7.25 0.79
C GLN A 44 1.76 -5.74 0.61
N LEU A 45 2.01 -5.00 1.70
CA LEU A 45 2.20 -3.55 1.68
C LEU A 45 3.40 -3.14 0.85
N ILE A 46 4.54 -3.78 1.09
CA ILE A 46 5.81 -3.54 0.40
C ILE A 46 5.63 -3.76 -1.11
N VAL A 47 4.98 -4.88 -1.48
CA VAL A 47 4.63 -5.17 -2.88
C VAL A 47 3.72 -4.09 -3.44
N SER A 48 2.67 -3.71 -2.70
CA SER A 48 1.71 -2.70 -3.12
C SER A 48 2.32 -1.33 -3.34
N HIS A 49 3.33 -0.92 -2.54
CA HIS A 49 4.07 0.34 -2.77
C HIS A 49 4.78 0.33 -4.12
N ARG A 50 5.50 -0.76 -4.42
CA ARG A 50 6.26 -0.91 -5.66
C ARG A 50 5.35 -0.98 -6.87
N VAL A 51 4.26 -1.74 -6.77
CA VAL A 51 3.22 -1.82 -7.82
C VAL A 51 2.56 -0.46 -8.02
N CYS A 52 2.20 0.25 -6.96
CA CYS A 52 1.62 1.59 -7.05
C CYS A 52 2.58 2.56 -7.74
N ARG A 53 3.87 2.53 -7.40
CA ARG A 53 4.89 3.35 -8.06
C ARG A 53 4.95 3.07 -9.56
N GLN A 54 5.09 1.80 -9.95
CA GLN A 54 5.12 1.39 -11.36
C GLN A 54 3.84 1.79 -12.10
N THR A 55 2.70 1.63 -11.45
CA THR A 55 1.39 2.02 -11.97
C THR A 55 1.34 3.53 -12.24
N CYS A 56 1.76 4.35 -11.28
CA CYS A 56 1.86 5.79 -11.45
C CYS A 56 2.80 6.18 -12.61
N GLU A 57 3.96 5.52 -12.73
CA GLU A 57 4.90 5.74 -13.84
C GLU A 57 4.26 5.39 -15.21
N SER A 58 3.58 4.24 -15.33
CA SER A 58 2.87 3.86 -16.55
C SER A 58 1.74 4.83 -16.90
N LEU A 59 0.94 5.25 -15.92
CA LEU A 59 -0.15 6.22 -16.12
C LEU A 59 0.38 7.57 -16.62
N ARG A 60 1.53 8.04 -16.11
CA ARG A 60 2.18 9.27 -16.61
C ARG A 60 2.62 9.15 -18.06
N ALA A 61 3.03 7.96 -18.49
CA ALA A 61 3.36 7.65 -19.87
C ALA A 61 2.12 7.39 -20.76
N GLY A 62 0.91 7.37 -20.20
CA GLY A 62 -0.31 6.99 -20.92
C GLY A 62 -0.36 5.51 -21.31
N GLN A 63 0.36 4.66 -20.57
CA GLN A 63 0.45 3.23 -20.80
C GLN A 63 -0.40 2.47 -19.78
N THR A 64 -0.98 1.34 -20.20
CA THR A 64 -1.66 0.42 -19.29
C THR A 64 -0.66 -0.18 -18.31
N PRO A 65 -0.85 -0.01 -16.99
CA PRO A 65 0.00 -0.60 -15.98
C PRO A 65 0.08 -2.13 -16.10
N PRO A 66 1.27 -2.74 -16.01
CA PRO A 66 1.41 -4.21 -16.02
C PRO A 66 0.58 -4.91 -14.93
N GLY A 67 0.44 -4.27 -13.76
CA GLY A 67 -0.36 -4.79 -12.65
C GLY A 67 -1.86 -4.88 -12.93
N PHE A 68 -2.37 -4.26 -14.00
CA PHE A 68 -3.79 -4.38 -14.38
C PHE A 68 -4.07 -5.60 -15.26
N VAL A 69 -3.02 -6.20 -15.83
CA VAL A 69 -3.12 -7.36 -16.73
C VAL A 69 -2.53 -8.64 -16.13
N ALA A 70 -1.66 -8.52 -15.12
CA ALA A 70 -1.09 -9.65 -14.41
C ALA A 70 -2.10 -10.26 -13.42
N SER A 71 -2.16 -11.59 -13.34
CA SER A 71 -3.04 -12.30 -12.40
C SER A 71 -2.57 -12.19 -10.95
N GLU A 72 -1.25 -12.12 -10.72
CA GLU A 72 -0.64 -12.07 -9.38
C GLU A 72 0.66 -11.26 -9.38
N PRO A 73 0.60 -9.92 -9.38
CA PRO A 73 1.80 -9.11 -9.27
C PRO A 73 2.49 -9.36 -7.91
N GLY A 74 3.73 -9.86 -7.94
CA GLY A 74 4.62 -9.93 -6.77
C GLY A 74 4.68 -11.26 -6.01
N ALA A 75 4.23 -12.39 -6.58
CA ALA A 75 4.32 -13.69 -5.89
C ALA A 75 5.75 -14.10 -5.48
N GLU A 76 6.73 -13.92 -6.37
CA GLU A 76 8.16 -14.16 -6.07
C GLU A 76 8.67 -13.23 -4.95
N GLU A 77 8.25 -11.97 -5.01
CA GLU A 77 8.59 -10.96 -4.01
C GLU A 77 8.00 -11.33 -2.64
N MET A 78 6.77 -11.81 -2.59
CA MET A 78 6.13 -12.29 -1.36
C MET A 78 6.91 -13.45 -0.74
N GLY A 79 7.46 -14.35 -1.56
CA GLY A 79 8.36 -15.42 -1.10
C GLY A 79 9.63 -14.86 -0.45
N ARG A 80 10.27 -13.88 -1.08
CA ARG A 80 11.47 -13.20 -0.52
C ARG A 80 11.14 -12.49 0.80
N LEU A 81 10.06 -11.72 0.84
CA LEU A 81 9.63 -10.96 2.02
C LEU A 81 9.22 -11.88 3.17
N GLY A 82 8.65 -13.04 2.86
CA GLY A 82 8.32 -14.09 3.83
C GLY A 82 9.52 -14.67 4.58
N SER A 83 10.76 -14.36 4.17
CA SER A 83 11.97 -14.73 4.90
C SER A 83 12.44 -13.66 5.92
N LEU A 84 12.00 -12.41 5.78
CA LEU A 84 12.43 -11.30 6.63
C LEU A 84 11.74 -11.30 7.99
N ASP A 85 12.48 -10.97 9.04
CA ASP A 85 11.89 -10.73 10.36
C ASP A 85 11.08 -9.42 10.39
N ARG A 86 10.46 -9.13 11.54
CA ARG A 86 9.64 -7.93 11.71
C ARG A 86 10.42 -6.64 11.45
N THR A 87 11.67 -6.56 11.92
CA THR A 87 12.51 -5.38 11.75
C THR A 87 12.81 -5.17 10.27
N GLY A 88 13.27 -6.21 9.56
CA GLY A 88 13.57 -6.15 8.14
C GLY A 88 12.34 -5.79 7.30
N LEU A 89 11.16 -6.31 7.65
CA LEU A 89 9.92 -5.94 6.97
C LEU A 89 9.55 -4.46 7.20
N LEU A 90 9.70 -3.95 8.42
CA LEU A 90 9.40 -2.54 8.73
C LEU A 90 10.36 -1.59 8.03
N GLU A 91 11.64 -1.94 7.95
CA GLU A 91 12.66 -1.17 7.22
C GLU A 91 12.37 -1.15 5.71
N GLU A 92 12.07 -2.30 5.11
CA GLU A 92 11.70 -2.41 3.70
C GLU A 92 10.39 -1.68 3.38
N ALA A 93 9.39 -1.76 4.27
CA ALA A 93 8.14 -1.01 4.15
C ALA A 93 8.37 0.50 4.14
N ARG A 94 9.25 0.99 5.04
CA ARG A 94 9.63 2.40 5.07
C ARG A 94 10.35 2.81 3.78
N ALA A 95 11.35 2.04 3.35
CA ALA A 95 12.15 2.34 2.17
C ALA A 95 11.27 2.41 0.91
N THR A 96 10.39 1.43 0.71
CA THR A 96 9.48 1.40 -0.45
C THR A 96 8.42 2.50 -0.41
N LYS A 97 7.91 2.86 0.78
CA LYS A 97 7.00 4.01 0.95
C LYS A 97 7.69 5.33 0.61
N GLU A 98 8.92 5.53 1.07
CA GLU A 98 9.70 6.75 0.79
C GLU A 98 10.03 6.88 -0.69
N ASP A 99 10.35 5.77 -1.35
CA ASP A 99 10.59 5.72 -2.78
C ASP A 99 9.34 6.09 -3.60
N LEU A 100 8.16 5.55 -3.22
CA LEU A 100 6.88 5.95 -3.79
C LEU A 100 6.62 7.46 -3.58
N LEU A 101 6.76 7.98 -2.36
CA LEU A 101 6.54 9.41 -2.09
C LEU A 101 7.48 10.29 -2.92
N ARG A 102 8.75 9.90 -3.04
CA ARG A 102 9.73 10.62 -3.87
C ARG A 102 9.33 10.65 -5.34
N SER A 103 8.77 9.56 -5.88
CA SER A 103 8.28 9.55 -7.26
C SER A 103 7.08 10.48 -7.49
N LEU A 104 6.34 10.83 -6.44
CA LEU A 104 5.11 11.62 -6.49
C LEU A 104 5.31 13.09 -6.07
N SER A 105 6.37 13.43 -5.32
CA SER A 105 6.56 14.76 -4.73
C SER A 105 6.81 15.88 -5.75
N GLY A 106 7.15 15.55 -6.99
CA GLY A 106 7.38 16.50 -8.08
C GLY A 106 6.23 16.61 -9.10
N LEU A 107 5.08 15.98 -8.83
CA LEU A 107 3.98 15.99 -9.79
C LEU A 107 3.22 17.31 -9.80
N GLU A 108 3.01 17.83 -11.01
CA GLU A 108 2.16 18.98 -11.24
C GLU A 108 0.72 18.68 -10.85
N ALA A 109 -0.04 19.69 -10.40
CA ALA A 109 -1.40 19.49 -9.89
C ALA A 109 -2.33 18.77 -10.90
N GLY A 110 -2.15 19.02 -12.20
CA GLY A 110 -2.92 18.38 -13.26
C GLY A 110 -2.57 16.91 -13.51
N GLU A 111 -1.35 16.46 -13.19
CA GLU A 111 -0.93 15.07 -13.39
C GLU A 111 -1.69 14.10 -12.48
N TRP A 112 -2.08 14.54 -11.29
CA TRP A 112 -2.80 13.73 -10.30
C TRP A 112 -4.13 13.17 -10.81
N THR A 113 -4.83 13.94 -11.65
CA THR A 113 -6.18 13.63 -12.12
C THR A 113 -6.28 13.49 -13.64
N ALA A 114 -5.15 13.47 -14.34
CA ALA A 114 -5.14 13.36 -15.80
C ALA A 114 -5.73 12.02 -16.25
N ASP A 115 -6.83 12.06 -17.02
CA ASP A 115 -7.30 10.90 -17.78
C ASP A 115 -6.43 10.77 -19.03
N ARG A 116 -5.57 9.75 -19.06
CA ARG A 116 -4.70 9.42 -20.21
C ARG A 116 -5.29 8.32 -21.09
N GLY A 117 -6.58 8.02 -20.96
CA GLY A 117 -7.27 6.96 -21.72
C GLY A 117 -7.12 5.56 -21.11
N VAL A 118 -6.41 5.43 -19.98
CA VAL A 118 -6.27 4.16 -19.25
C VAL A 118 -7.47 3.94 -18.34
N ARG A 119 -7.99 2.71 -18.31
CA ARG A 119 -9.13 2.33 -17.47
C ARG A 119 -8.68 1.51 -16.28
N HIS A 120 -9.24 1.83 -15.12
CA HIS A 120 -9.02 1.09 -13.90
C HIS A 120 -9.80 -0.24 -13.96
N PRO A 121 -9.29 -1.36 -13.41
CA PRO A 121 -10.00 -2.64 -13.39
C PRO A 121 -11.38 -2.56 -12.74
N GLU A 122 -11.53 -1.74 -11.71
CA GLU A 122 -12.82 -1.47 -11.04
C GLU A 122 -13.71 -0.44 -11.78
N GLY A 123 -13.43 -0.15 -13.05
CA GLY A 123 -14.17 0.79 -13.89
C GLY A 123 -13.77 2.25 -13.70
N GLY A 124 -14.02 3.09 -14.71
CA GLY A 124 -13.64 4.52 -14.75
C GLY A 124 -12.16 4.77 -15.08
N PRO A 125 -11.73 6.04 -15.14
CA PRO A 125 -10.33 6.39 -15.43
C PRO A 125 -9.38 5.91 -14.34
N ALA A 126 -8.24 5.36 -14.74
CA ALA A 126 -7.11 5.14 -13.84
C ALA A 126 -6.30 6.44 -13.75
N THR A 127 -6.12 6.94 -12.52
CA THR A 127 -5.41 8.20 -12.26
C THR A 127 -4.50 8.02 -11.05
N ILE A 128 -3.39 8.76 -11.00
CA ILE A 128 -2.43 8.69 -9.90
C ILE A 128 -3.12 8.93 -8.55
N ARG A 129 -4.04 9.90 -8.50
CA ARG A 129 -4.87 10.17 -7.32
C ARG A 129 -5.62 8.92 -6.87
N ARG A 130 -6.29 8.22 -7.80
CA ARG A 130 -7.06 7.04 -7.47
C ARG A 130 -6.18 5.90 -6.95
N GLU A 131 -5.04 5.66 -7.58
CA GLU A 131 -4.11 4.60 -7.12
C GLU A 131 -3.65 4.86 -5.69
N LEU A 132 -3.28 6.11 -5.38
CA LEU A 132 -2.85 6.49 -4.04
C LEU A 132 -3.99 6.42 -3.01
N GLU A 133 -5.21 6.80 -3.39
CA GLU A 133 -6.40 6.66 -2.55
C GLU A 133 -6.74 5.18 -2.28
N SER A 134 -6.68 4.32 -3.29
CA SER A 134 -6.88 2.88 -3.15
C SER A 134 -5.84 2.26 -2.20
N LEU A 135 -4.57 2.63 -2.33
CA LEU A 135 -3.51 2.16 -1.44
C LEU A 135 -3.70 2.70 -0.01
N SER A 136 -4.08 3.97 0.15
CA SER A 136 -4.40 4.54 1.47
C SER A 136 -5.54 3.80 2.16
N ARG A 137 -6.59 3.43 1.39
CA ARG A 137 -7.71 2.66 1.93
C ARG A 137 -7.26 1.30 2.44
N ARG A 138 -6.41 0.59 1.69
CA ARG A 138 -5.82 -0.69 2.16
C ARG A 138 -5.09 -0.54 3.50
N TYR A 139 -4.43 0.58 3.75
CA TYR A 139 -3.79 0.82 5.05
C TYR A 139 -4.81 0.94 6.17
N LEU A 140 -5.89 1.68 5.93
CA LEU A 140 -6.96 1.89 6.90
C LEU A 140 -7.72 0.60 7.17
N ASP A 141 -8.09 -0.14 6.13
CA ASP A 141 -8.77 -1.44 6.25
C ASP A 141 -7.92 -2.43 7.07
N ALA A 142 -6.61 -2.51 6.78
CA ALA A 142 -5.69 -3.35 7.56
C ALA A 142 -5.48 -2.85 8.99
N THR A 143 -5.51 -1.53 9.21
CA THR A 143 -5.45 -0.94 10.57
C THR A 143 -6.66 -1.40 11.37
N ASP A 144 -7.86 -1.28 10.80
CA ASP A 144 -9.11 -1.66 11.46
C ASP A 144 -9.14 -3.15 11.77
N GLU A 145 -8.72 -4.02 10.83
CA GLU A 145 -8.59 -5.46 11.07
C GLU A 145 -7.66 -5.78 12.24
N ILE A 146 -6.45 -5.19 12.26
CA ILE A 146 -5.48 -5.42 13.34
C ILE A 146 -6.04 -4.96 14.68
N LEU A 147 -6.66 -3.77 14.72
CA LEU A 147 -7.20 -3.22 15.96
C LEU A 147 -8.34 -4.09 16.49
N LEU A 148 -9.28 -4.49 15.64
CA LEU A 148 -10.37 -5.43 15.99
C LEU A 148 -9.83 -6.76 16.50
N TRP A 149 -8.79 -7.30 15.87
CA TRP A 149 -8.19 -8.56 16.30
C TRP A 149 -7.48 -8.47 17.65
N LEU A 150 -6.92 -7.31 17.99
CA LEU A 150 -6.29 -7.05 19.28
C LEU A 150 -7.28 -6.76 20.42
N GLU A 151 -8.57 -6.55 20.12
CA GLU A 151 -9.58 -6.35 21.15
C GLU A 151 -9.76 -7.64 21.98
N PRO A 152 -9.82 -7.54 23.33
CA PRO A 152 -10.05 -8.69 24.17
C PRO A 152 -11.44 -9.27 23.84
N ARG A 153 -11.47 -10.52 23.38
CA ARG A 153 -12.72 -11.27 23.18
C ARG A 153 -13.41 -11.40 24.54
N THR A 154 -14.47 -10.63 24.74
CA THR A 154 -15.37 -10.82 25.87
C THR A 154 -16.16 -12.10 25.63
N THR A 155 -15.68 -13.20 26.22
CA THR A 155 -16.41 -14.46 26.39
C THR A 155 -17.33 -14.40 27.58
#